data_AF-A0A2D7PQX3-F1
#
_entry.id   AF-A0A2D7PQX3-F1
#
_cell.length_a   1.000
_cell.length_b   1.000
_cell.length_c   1.000
_cell.angle_alpha   90.00
_cell.angle_beta   90.00
_cell.angle_gamma   90.00
#
_symmetry.space_group_name_H-M   'P 1'
#
loop_
_entity.id
_entity.type
_entity.pdbx_description
1 polymer ?
#
loop_
_entity_poly.entity_id
_entity_poly.type
_entity_poly.pdbx_seq_one_letter_code
_entity_poly.pdbx_strand_id
1 'polypeptide(L)'
;MSPTQDKPQLNRMPVFAESTLRSVLHGLVVWAAIMSSVVGFSAMASSDDAGHGDDHGATEEVELSGEVLVAASVCEAHELRFMKEQDPSLRIEIPAEYAGQWPSRSACVSAVEAWNPETPGPIQPIPFSHKHHAGEFGIDCLYCHSGTDRSPAAGVPSVELCMGCHAQFPPQYDEIEGIQILKNHWKEKTPVEWHQIYRLPEHVQFRHNRHISAGVECQRCHGPIEEMDKVYMTPDEFWKYGVPVKKPEMGWCINCHRQNDAQIDCVRCHY
;
A
#
# COMPACT_ATOMS: atom_id res chain seq x y z
N MET A 1 -24.28 -36.76 50.21
CA MET A 1 -25.18 -36.39 49.09
C MET A 1 -24.44 -35.41 48.21
N SER A 2 -24.01 -35.85 47.02
CA SER A 2 -23.25 -35.00 46.08
C SER A 2 -24.22 -34.34 45.09
N PRO A 3 -24.15 -33.02 44.86
CA PRO A 3 -24.76 -32.42 43.68
C PRO A 3 -23.91 -32.76 42.45
N THR A 4 -24.57 -33.26 41.41
CA THR A 4 -23.96 -33.63 40.13
C THR A 4 -23.53 -32.41 39.32
N GLN A 5 -22.42 -32.51 38.60
CA GLN A 5 -21.97 -31.49 37.65
C GLN A 5 -22.75 -31.60 36.34
N ASP A 6 -23.53 -30.57 36.00
CA ASP A 6 -24.06 -30.41 34.64
C ASP A 6 -22.99 -29.77 33.74
N LYS A 7 -22.64 -30.47 32.66
CA LYS A 7 -21.79 -29.96 31.58
C LYS A 7 -22.70 -29.34 30.51
N PRO A 8 -22.46 -28.10 30.05
CA PRO A 8 -23.20 -27.55 28.92
C PRO A 8 -22.89 -28.33 27.63
N GLN A 9 -23.94 -28.67 26.89
CA GLN A 9 -23.88 -29.38 25.62
C GLN A 9 -23.28 -28.47 24.52
N LEU A 10 -22.27 -28.95 23.80
CA LEU A 10 -21.77 -28.31 22.58
C LEU A 10 -22.79 -28.49 21.45
N ASN A 11 -23.59 -27.45 21.19
CA ASN A 11 -24.45 -27.42 20.01
C ASN A 11 -23.59 -27.39 18.73
N ARG A 12 -23.62 -28.50 17.98
CA ARG A 12 -23.06 -28.58 16.64
C ARG A 12 -23.90 -27.75 15.68
N MET A 13 -23.30 -26.78 15.01
CA MET A 13 -23.92 -26.12 13.87
C MET A 13 -24.02 -27.10 12.68
N PRO A 14 -25.08 -27.04 11.86
CA PRO A 14 -25.24 -27.95 10.73
C PRO A 14 -24.25 -27.63 9.61
N VAL A 15 -23.64 -28.69 9.08
CA VAL A 15 -22.82 -28.65 7.86
C VAL A 15 -23.75 -28.43 6.66
N PHE A 16 -23.60 -27.31 5.95
CA PHE A 16 -24.19 -27.16 4.62
C PHE A 16 -23.24 -27.71 3.57
N ALA A 17 -23.70 -28.75 2.87
CA ALA A 17 -22.96 -29.37 1.78
C ALA A 17 -23.13 -28.60 0.47
N GLU A 18 -22.01 -28.45 -0.23
CA GLU A 18 -21.86 -28.55 -1.69
C GLU A 18 -23.03 -28.11 -2.60
N SER A 19 -22.84 -26.97 -3.28
CA SER A 19 -23.50 -26.68 -4.55
C SER A 19 -22.45 -26.43 -5.64
N THR A 20 -22.12 -27.46 -6.42
CA THR A 20 -21.27 -27.36 -7.61
C THR A 20 -22.08 -27.00 -8.87
N LEU A 21 -21.37 -26.43 -9.85
CA LEU A 21 -21.73 -26.24 -11.28
C LEU A 21 -22.52 -24.96 -11.69
N ARG A 22 -21.99 -24.37 -12.79
CA ARG A 22 -22.40 -23.16 -13.54
C ARG A 22 -21.96 -21.82 -12.91
N SER A 23 -21.29 -20.89 -13.62
CA SER A 23 -21.02 -20.78 -15.07
C SER A 23 -19.57 -20.37 -15.38
N VAL A 24 -19.00 -20.97 -16.42
CA VAL A 24 -17.81 -20.51 -17.13
C VAL A 24 -18.25 -19.74 -18.39
N LEU A 25 -17.41 -18.83 -18.90
CA LEU A 25 -17.60 -17.93 -20.07
C LEU A 25 -18.47 -16.69 -19.81
N HIS A 26 -17.81 -15.52 -19.76
CA HIS A 26 -18.13 -14.19 -20.36
C HIS A 26 -16.99 -13.24 -19.88
N GLY A 27 -16.22 -12.52 -20.70
CA GLY A 27 -16.07 -12.56 -22.16
C GLY A 27 -14.85 -11.74 -22.60
N LEU A 28 -13.86 -12.38 -23.22
CA LEU A 28 -12.69 -11.74 -23.85
C LEU A 28 -13.08 -11.25 -25.27
N VAL A 29 -13.64 -10.05 -25.41
CA VAL A 29 -13.81 -9.39 -26.73
C VAL A 29 -13.72 -7.86 -26.62
N VAL A 30 -12.51 -7.29 -26.75
CA VAL A 30 -12.31 -5.94 -27.28
C VAL A 30 -11.07 -5.97 -28.18
N TRP A 31 -11.25 -6.36 -29.44
CA TRP A 31 -10.27 -6.22 -30.52
C TRP A 31 -10.97 -5.73 -31.79
N ALA A 32 -10.38 -4.70 -32.40
CA ALA A 32 -10.46 -4.31 -33.81
C ALA A 32 -11.82 -4.28 -34.55
N ALA A 33 -12.41 -3.08 -34.62
CA ALA A 33 -13.11 -2.52 -35.80
C ALA A 33 -13.04 -0.98 -35.67
N ILE A 34 -12.94 -0.14 -36.70
CA ILE A 34 -13.39 -0.24 -38.10
C ILE A 34 -12.32 0.39 -39.03
N MET A 35 -12.07 -0.22 -40.20
CA MET A 35 -11.32 0.43 -41.30
C MET A 35 -12.22 1.26 -42.21
N SER A 36 -11.61 2.26 -42.86
CA SER A 36 -11.94 2.78 -44.20
C SER A 36 -13.33 3.39 -44.44
N SER A 37 -13.35 4.72 -44.51
CA SER A 37 -14.28 5.47 -45.39
C SER A 37 -13.45 6.21 -46.44
N VAL A 38 -13.55 5.79 -47.70
CA VAL A 38 -12.87 6.41 -48.85
C VAL A 38 -13.89 7.14 -49.73
N VAL A 39 -13.80 8.48 -49.74
CA VAL A 39 -14.29 9.38 -50.80
C VAL A 39 -13.35 10.60 -50.75
N GLY A 40 -12.66 11.08 -51.78
CA GLY A 40 -12.68 10.73 -53.20
C GLY A 40 -13.00 11.97 -54.04
N PHE A 41 -12.01 12.82 -54.36
CA PHE A 41 -12.19 13.89 -55.36
C PHE A 41 -10.88 14.33 -56.06
N SER A 42 -10.92 14.24 -57.40
CA SER A 42 -10.13 14.90 -58.45
C SER A 42 -8.59 14.98 -58.43
N ALA A 43 -8.02 14.54 -59.56
CA ALA A 43 -6.64 14.76 -59.97
C ALA A 43 -6.40 16.13 -60.62
N MET A 44 -5.13 16.54 -60.70
CA MET A 44 -4.54 17.33 -61.79
C MET A 44 -3.02 17.05 -61.85
N ALA A 45 -2.41 17.17 -63.03
CA ALA A 45 -1.08 16.59 -63.33
C ALA A 45 -0.09 17.59 -63.94
N SER A 46 1.20 17.36 -63.69
CA SER A 46 2.39 17.65 -64.55
C SER A 46 3.55 16.84 -63.94
N SER A 47 4.34 16.03 -64.67
CA SER A 47 5.42 16.42 -65.60
C SER A 47 6.53 17.20 -64.86
N ASP A 48 7.82 16.85 -64.86
CA ASP A 48 8.63 15.78 -65.50
C ASP A 48 9.71 15.30 -64.47
N ASP A 49 10.75 14.47 -64.69
CA ASP A 49 11.46 13.93 -65.87
C ASP A 49 12.11 12.54 -65.51
N ALA A 50 13.14 12.08 -66.23
CA ALA A 50 13.69 10.72 -66.21
C ALA A 50 14.98 10.48 -65.37
N GLY A 51 15.30 9.21 -65.09
CA GLY A 51 16.71 8.75 -65.07
C GLY A 51 17.18 7.72 -64.03
N HIS A 52 17.08 6.43 -64.36
CA HIS A 52 18.17 5.42 -64.31
C HIS A 52 19.06 5.23 -63.05
N GLY A 53 19.09 4.01 -62.51
CA GLY A 53 20.17 3.56 -61.60
C GLY A 53 19.78 2.37 -60.73
N ASP A 54 20.21 1.15 -61.10
CA ASP A 54 20.19 0.00 -60.20
C ASP A 54 21.29 0.14 -59.14
N ASP A 55 20.97 -0.13 -57.87
CA ASP A 55 21.99 -0.54 -56.89
C ASP A 55 21.44 -1.60 -55.92
N HIS A 56 22.22 -2.64 -55.70
CA HIS A 56 21.92 -3.73 -54.77
C HIS A 56 22.40 -3.34 -53.37
N GLY A 57 21.68 -2.40 -52.74
CA GLY A 57 21.92 -1.94 -51.38
C GLY A 57 21.71 -3.04 -50.34
N ALA A 58 22.71 -3.20 -49.46
CA ALA A 58 22.84 -4.21 -48.42
C ALA A 58 21.57 -4.49 -47.58
N THR A 59 21.51 -5.71 -47.05
CA THR A 59 20.71 -6.00 -45.85
C THR A 59 21.13 -5.06 -44.73
N GLU A 60 20.27 -4.11 -44.36
CA GLU A 60 20.34 -3.45 -43.05
C GLU A 60 20.14 -4.53 -41.99
N GLU A 61 21.25 -5.05 -41.47
CA GLU A 61 21.26 -5.62 -40.13
C GLU A 61 20.90 -4.47 -39.18
N VAL A 62 19.62 -4.43 -38.80
CA VAL A 62 19.14 -3.51 -37.76
C VAL A 62 19.87 -3.90 -36.49
N GLU A 63 20.96 -3.18 -36.19
CA GLU A 63 21.63 -3.28 -34.91
C GLU A 63 20.59 -2.94 -33.83
N LEU A 64 20.13 -3.98 -33.13
CA LEU A 64 19.45 -3.87 -31.86
C LEU A 64 20.47 -3.35 -30.83
N SER A 65 20.77 -2.06 -30.93
CA SER A 65 21.40 -1.23 -29.91
C SER A 65 20.41 -0.99 -28.76
N GLY A 66 19.87 -2.09 -28.23
CA GLY A 66 19.16 -2.10 -26.96
C GLY A 66 20.10 -1.56 -25.91
N GLU A 67 19.76 -0.36 -25.42
CA GLU A 67 20.49 0.40 -24.42
C GLU A 67 20.78 -0.48 -23.20
N VAL A 68 22.02 -0.45 -22.70
CA VAL A 68 22.41 -1.23 -21.53
C VAL A 68 22.00 -0.43 -20.30
N LEU A 69 21.02 -0.94 -19.56
CA LEU A 69 20.56 -0.33 -18.31
C LEU A 69 21.57 -0.63 -17.19
N VAL A 70 22.23 0.39 -16.66
CA VAL A 70 23.25 0.24 -15.61
C VAL A 70 22.68 0.70 -14.27
N ALA A 71 22.71 -0.17 -13.24
CA ALA A 71 22.24 0.21 -11.91
C ALA A 71 23.19 1.23 -11.23
N ALA A 72 22.64 2.31 -10.69
CA ALA A 72 23.35 3.30 -9.87
C ALA A 72 23.08 3.18 -8.36
N SER A 73 22.30 2.18 -7.93
CA SER A 73 21.96 1.90 -6.52
C SER A 73 21.56 0.43 -6.32
N VAL A 74 21.54 -0.07 -5.07
CA VAL A 74 21.03 -1.42 -4.79
C VAL A 74 19.53 -1.52 -5.07
N CYS A 75 18.76 -0.47 -4.75
CA CYS A 75 17.33 -0.41 -5.06
C CYS A 75 17.05 -0.46 -6.57
N GLU A 76 17.84 0.25 -7.38
CA GLU A 76 17.74 0.17 -8.85
C GLU A 76 18.24 -1.18 -9.39
N ALA A 77 19.29 -1.76 -8.82
CA ALA A 77 19.73 -3.10 -9.17
C ALA A 77 18.64 -4.15 -8.91
N HIS A 78 17.84 -3.99 -7.84
CA HIS A 78 16.66 -4.83 -7.60
C HIS A 78 15.56 -4.64 -8.65
N GLU A 79 15.35 -3.44 -9.16
CA GLU A 79 14.35 -3.20 -10.20
C GLU A 79 14.81 -3.70 -11.57
N LEU A 80 16.07 -3.46 -11.97
CA LEU A 80 16.60 -4.00 -13.22
C LEU A 80 16.62 -5.54 -13.24
N ARG A 81 16.86 -6.19 -12.09
CA ARG A 81 16.69 -7.66 -11.94
C ARG A 81 15.24 -8.07 -12.22
N PHE A 82 14.27 -7.41 -11.59
CA PHE A 82 12.84 -7.70 -11.75
C PHE A 82 12.35 -7.45 -13.19
N MET A 83 12.75 -6.34 -13.80
CA MET A 83 12.46 -6.04 -15.21
C MET A 83 13.02 -7.13 -16.13
N LYS A 84 14.24 -7.60 -15.90
CA LYS A 84 14.87 -8.66 -16.70
C LYS A 84 14.25 -10.06 -16.49
N GLU A 85 13.67 -10.33 -15.32
CA GLU A 85 12.86 -11.53 -15.10
C GLU A 85 11.56 -11.51 -15.92
N GLN A 86 10.99 -10.32 -16.15
CA GLN A 86 9.80 -10.14 -17.00
C GLN A 86 10.12 -10.11 -18.49
N ASP A 87 11.19 -9.40 -18.88
CA ASP A 87 11.71 -9.32 -20.23
C ASP A 87 13.18 -9.77 -20.29
N PRO A 88 13.43 -11.06 -20.58
CA PRO A 88 14.78 -11.60 -20.71
C PRO A 88 15.63 -10.98 -21.83
N SER A 89 15.04 -10.19 -22.74
CA SER A 89 15.78 -9.49 -23.79
C SER A 89 16.56 -8.28 -23.27
N LEU A 90 16.20 -7.76 -22.08
CA LEU A 90 16.84 -6.59 -21.48
C LEU A 90 18.33 -6.83 -21.17
N ARG A 91 19.16 -5.93 -21.70
CA ARG A 91 20.57 -5.81 -21.36
C ARG A 91 20.69 -4.94 -20.12
N ILE A 92 21.10 -5.56 -19.01
CA ILE A 92 21.34 -4.86 -17.75
C ILE A 92 22.78 -5.12 -17.30
N GLU A 93 23.37 -4.11 -16.66
CA GLU A 93 24.64 -4.19 -15.96
C GLU A 93 24.42 -3.81 -14.50
N ILE A 94 24.96 -4.62 -13.59
CA ILE A 94 24.86 -4.38 -12.14
C ILE A 94 26.29 -4.32 -11.62
N PRO A 95 26.80 -3.11 -11.31
CA PRO A 95 28.11 -2.93 -10.68
C PRO A 95 28.27 -3.75 -9.40
N ALA A 96 29.51 -4.15 -9.09
CA ALA A 96 29.78 -5.08 -8.00
C ALA A 96 29.41 -4.51 -6.62
N GLU A 97 29.45 -3.19 -6.46
CA GLU A 97 28.99 -2.42 -5.32
C GLU A 97 27.47 -2.53 -5.08
N TYR A 98 26.67 -2.64 -6.14
CA TYR A 98 25.21 -2.77 -6.08
C TYR A 98 24.73 -4.22 -6.24
N ALA A 99 25.65 -5.17 -6.39
CA ALA A 99 25.35 -6.60 -6.51
C ALA A 99 24.74 -7.22 -5.23
N GLY A 100 24.69 -6.48 -4.12
CA GLY A 100 24.10 -6.91 -2.85
C GLY A 100 22.59 -7.26 -2.90
N GLN A 101 22.12 -7.76 -1.75
CA GLN A 101 20.71 -8.14 -1.49
C GLN A 101 20.00 -7.24 -0.48
N TRP A 102 20.71 -6.22 0.04
CA TRP A 102 20.27 -5.33 1.11
C TRP A 102 20.53 -3.87 0.70
N PRO A 103 19.57 -2.94 0.85
CA PRO A 103 18.19 -3.14 1.31
C PRO A 103 17.39 -4.10 0.42
N SER A 104 16.37 -4.78 0.96
CA SER A 104 15.54 -5.69 0.16
C SER A 104 14.70 -4.91 -0.87
N ARG A 105 14.31 -5.56 -1.99
CA ARG A 105 13.44 -4.94 -2.99
C ARG A 105 12.15 -4.38 -2.37
N SER A 106 11.52 -5.07 -1.42
CA SER A 106 10.30 -4.55 -0.79
C SER A 106 10.56 -3.36 0.14
N ALA A 107 11.71 -3.28 0.81
CA ALA A 107 12.10 -2.08 1.55
C ALA A 107 12.27 -0.87 0.61
N CYS A 108 12.94 -1.06 -0.53
CA CYS A 108 13.08 -0.03 -1.57
C CYS A 108 11.72 0.45 -2.11
N VAL A 109 10.87 -0.48 -2.57
CA VAL A 109 9.55 -0.16 -3.14
C VAL A 109 8.66 0.53 -2.10
N SER A 110 8.61 0.01 -0.88
CA SER A 110 7.76 0.58 0.18
C SER A 110 8.18 2.01 0.58
N ALA A 111 9.48 2.33 0.55
CA ALA A 111 9.97 3.69 0.79
C ALA A 111 9.57 4.67 -0.31
N VAL A 112 9.56 4.23 -1.58
CA VAL A 112 9.06 5.04 -2.71
C VAL A 112 7.56 5.24 -2.59
N GLU A 113 6.78 4.18 -2.38
CA GLU A 113 5.31 4.27 -2.32
C GLU A 113 4.79 5.05 -1.10
N ALA A 114 5.51 5.02 0.02
CA ALA A 114 5.18 5.82 1.22
C ALA A 114 5.37 7.33 1.02
N TRP A 115 6.10 7.76 -0.02
CA TRP A 115 6.29 9.17 -0.41
C TRP A 115 5.73 9.52 -1.78
N ASN A 116 5.28 8.55 -2.57
CA ASN A 116 4.58 8.75 -3.83
C ASN A 116 3.45 9.79 -3.67
N PRO A 117 3.48 10.94 -4.38
CA PRO A 117 2.50 12.00 -4.22
C PRO A 117 1.11 11.61 -4.74
N GLU A 118 1.01 10.61 -5.63
CA GLU A 118 -0.25 10.13 -6.22
C GLU A 118 -1.00 9.19 -5.27
N THR A 119 -0.28 8.47 -4.41
CA THR A 119 -0.87 7.64 -3.35
C THR A 119 -1.71 8.51 -2.40
N PRO A 120 -2.92 8.09 -1.98
CA PRO A 120 -3.73 8.87 -1.04
C PRO A 120 -3.04 9.13 0.31
N GLY A 121 -3.31 10.29 0.92
CA GLY A 121 -2.80 10.65 2.25
C GLY A 121 -1.65 11.67 2.23
N PRO A 122 -1.36 12.34 3.36
CA PRO A 122 -0.28 13.32 3.45
C PRO A 122 1.09 12.65 3.38
N ILE A 123 2.03 13.28 2.68
CA ILE A 123 3.46 12.94 2.77
C ILE A 123 3.91 13.17 4.21
N GLN A 124 4.57 12.19 4.83
CA GLN A 124 5.06 12.25 6.21
C GLN A 124 6.54 12.64 6.26
N PRO A 125 7.10 13.07 7.41
CA PRO A 125 8.53 13.40 7.53
C PRO A 125 9.48 12.23 7.25
N ILE A 126 8.99 10.99 7.36
CA ILE A 126 9.71 9.75 7.03
C ILE A 126 8.76 8.89 6.18
N PRO A 127 9.23 8.22 5.11
CA PRO A 127 8.45 7.32 4.27
C PRO A 127 8.16 5.99 4.98
N PHE A 128 7.28 6.02 5.99
CA PHE A 128 6.93 4.84 6.78
C PHE A 128 5.75 4.07 6.18
N SER A 129 6.04 2.92 5.58
CA SER A 129 5.04 1.95 5.11
C SER A 129 4.57 1.03 6.22
N HIS A 130 3.26 1.04 6.51
CA HIS A 130 2.65 0.05 7.41
C HIS A 130 2.54 -1.32 6.72
N LYS A 131 2.35 -1.35 5.41
CA LYS A 131 2.35 -2.57 4.61
C LYS A 131 3.64 -3.37 4.72
N HIS A 132 4.79 -2.70 4.67
CA HIS A 132 6.09 -3.39 4.85
C HIS A 132 6.23 -3.96 6.27
N HIS A 133 5.91 -3.17 7.30
CA HIS A 133 6.14 -3.58 8.69
C HIS A 133 5.08 -4.55 9.23
N ALA A 134 3.80 -4.23 9.09
CA ALA A 134 2.68 -5.03 9.61
C ALA A 134 2.17 -6.07 8.60
N GLY A 135 2.17 -5.75 7.29
CA GLY A 135 1.71 -6.67 6.24
C GLY A 135 2.73 -7.74 5.87
N GLU A 136 3.91 -7.34 5.39
CA GLU A 136 4.96 -8.29 4.93
C GLU A 136 5.66 -8.99 6.09
N PHE A 137 6.05 -8.25 7.14
CA PHE A 137 6.78 -8.79 8.29
C PHE A 137 5.90 -9.22 9.47
N GLY A 138 4.59 -8.96 9.43
CA GLY A 138 3.66 -9.40 10.48
C GLY A 138 3.90 -8.76 11.86
N ILE A 139 4.48 -7.56 11.93
CA ILE A 139 4.70 -6.86 13.20
C ILE A 139 3.34 -6.45 13.79
N ASP A 140 3.05 -6.95 14.99
CA ASP A 140 1.80 -6.69 15.70
C ASP A 140 1.57 -5.19 15.96
N CYS A 141 0.32 -4.74 15.81
CA CYS A 141 -0.05 -3.32 15.93
C CYS A 141 0.31 -2.72 17.29
N LEU A 142 0.18 -3.50 18.38
CA LEU A 142 0.47 -3.06 19.75
C LEU A 142 1.96 -3.11 20.10
N TYR A 143 2.80 -3.69 19.24
CA TYR A 143 4.25 -3.57 19.38
C TYR A 143 4.69 -2.11 19.18
N CYS A 144 4.26 -1.49 18.08
CA CYS A 144 4.56 -0.09 17.76
C CYS A 144 3.65 0.89 18.52
N HIS A 145 2.33 0.66 18.51
CA HIS A 145 1.37 1.49 19.25
C HIS A 145 1.18 0.97 20.68
N SER A 146 2.31 0.85 21.39
CA SER A 146 2.38 0.30 22.74
C SER A 146 1.52 1.11 23.71
N GLY A 147 0.69 0.44 24.51
CA GLY A 147 -0.16 1.10 25.50
C GLY A 147 -1.53 1.56 25.00
N THR A 148 -1.85 1.40 23.71
CA THR A 148 -3.20 1.66 23.15
C THR A 148 -4.30 0.87 23.86
N ASP A 149 -3.95 -0.31 24.37
CA ASP A 149 -4.78 -1.21 25.19
C ASP A 149 -5.17 -0.62 26.56
N ARG A 150 -4.34 0.26 27.11
CA ARG A 150 -4.46 0.82 28.47
C ARG A 150 -4.73 2.32 28.51
N SER A 151 -4.30 3.06 27.49
CA SER A 151 -4.41 4.51 27.35
C SER A 151 -5.66 4.94 26.56
N PRO A 152 -6.25 6.13 26.86
CA PRO A 152 -7.22 6.77 25.98
C PRO A 152 -6.69 7.05 24.56
N ALA A 153 -5.38 7.30 24.42
CA ALA A 153 -4.71 7.60 23.15
C ALA A 153 -3.73 6.48 22.77
N ALA A 154 -3.71 6.09 21.49
CA ALA A 154 -2.76 5.11 20.97
C ALA A 154 -1.30 5.56 21.04
N GLY A 155 -1.08 6.86 20.80
CA GLY A 155 0.26 7.41 20.61
C GLY A 155 0.88 7.01 19.27
N VAL A 156 2.06 7.58 19.02
CA VAL A 156 2.92 7.24 17.88
C VAL A 156 4.25 6.74 18.48
N PRO A 157 4.88 5.69 17.93
CA PRO A 157 6.12 5.13 18.47
C PRO A 157 7.24 6.17 18.59
N SER A 158 8.10 5.97 19.59
CA SER A 158 9.30 6.78 19.78
C SER A 158 10.39 6.39 18.79
N VAL A 159 11.32 7.32 18.52
CA VAL A 159 12.51 7.07 17.68
C VAL A 159 13.35 5.92 18.22
N GLU A 160 13.42 5.76 19.56
CA GLU A 160 14.06 4.63 20.24
C GLU A 160 13.50 3.28 19.77
N LEU A 161 12.16 3.14 19.66
CA LEU A 161 11.53 1.88 19.28
C LEU A 161 11.88 1.49 17.84
N CYS A 162 11.86 2.46 16.93
CA CYS A 162 12.32 2.26 15.55
C CYS A 162 13.78 1.81 15.52
N MET A 163 14.65 2.50 16.26
CA MET A 163 16.08 2.21 16.30
C MET A 163 16.42 0.88 16.99
N GLY A 164 15.55 0.34 17.84
CA GLY A 164 15.70 -1.00 18.42
C GLY A 164 15.88 -2.10 17.36
N CYS A 165 15.22 -1.96 16.20
CA CYS A 165 15.46 -2.79 15.02
C CYS A 165 16.44 -2.13 14.04
N HIS A 166 16.25 -0.84 13.70
CA HIS A 166 17.03 -0.19 12.64
C HIS A 166 18.53 0.05 12.98
N ALA A 167 18.95 -0.10 14.23
CA ALA A 167 20.37 -0.13 14.61
C ALA A 167 21.06 -1.46 14.25
N GLN A 168 20.31 -2.54 13.99
CA GLN A 168 20.84 -3.88 13.72
C GLN A 168 20.95 -4.19 12.22
N PHE A 169 20.29 -3.42 11.36
CA PHE A 169 20.43 -3.56 9.90
C PHE A 169 21.80 -3.08 9.42
N PRO A 170 22.35 -3.73 8.37
CA PRO A 170 23.68 -3.40 7.88
C PRO A 170 23.69 -2.04 7.15
N PRO A 171 24.84 -1.36 7.05
CA PRO A 171 24.91 0.04 6.57
C PRO A 171 24.33 0.29 5.17
N GLN A 172 24.17 -0.72 4.33
CA GLN A 172 23.54 -0.59 3.01
C GLN A 172 22.10 -0.06 3.09
N TYR A 173 21.38 -0.32 4.18
CA TYR A 173 20.05 0.26 4.40
C TYR A 173 20.04 1.80 4.48
N ASP A 174 21.19 2.43 4.67
CA ASP A 174 21.33 3.89 4.66
C ASP A 174 21.27 4.48 3.25
N GLU A 175 21.16 3.65 2.20
CA GLU A 175 20.76 4.07 0.85
C GLU A 175 19.32 4.63 0.85
N ILE A 176 18.44 4.14 1.73
CA ILE A 176 17.06 4.62 1.85
C ILE A 176 17.04 5.93 2.65
N GLU A 177 16.64 7.04 2.03
CA GLU A 177 16.58 8.38 2.63
C GLU A 177 15.81 8.40 3.97
N GLY A 178 14.68 7.70 4.05
CA GLY A 178 13.90 7.57 5.29
C GLY A 178 14.68 6.98 6.47
N ILE A 179 15.64 6.09 6.22
CA ILE A 179 16.50 5.51 7.26
C ILE A 179 17.58 6.51 7.67
N GLN A 180 18.10 7.32 6.75
CA GLN A 180 19.00 8.42 7.08
C GLN A 180 18.31 9.45 8.00
N ILE A 181 17.07 9.84 7.66
CA ILE A 181 16.27 10.79 8.46
C ILE A 181 16.01 10.21 9.87
N LEU A 182 15.62 8.93 9.96
CA LEU A 182 15.44 8.24 11.25
C LEU A 182 16.74 8.25 12.08
N LYS A 183 17.88 7.92 11.47
CA LYS A 183 19.20 7.91 12.13
C LYS A 183 19.65 9.32 12.56
N ASN A 184 19.27 10.36 11.83
CA ASN A 184 19.53 11.75 12.22
C ASN A 184 18.72 12.13 13.48
N HIS A 185 17.41 11.89 13.49
CA HIS A 185 16.58 12.07 14.70
C HIS A 185 17.12 11.30 15.91
N TRP A 186 17.58 10.07 15.69
CA TRP A 186 18.19 9.25 16.73
C TRP A 186 19.49 9.84 17.29
N LYS A 187 20.34 10.39 16.43
CA LYS A 187 21.62 11.00 16.78
C LYS A 187 21.42 12.33 17.52
N GLU A 188 20.49 13.15 17.04
CA GLU A 188 20.20 14.49 17.58
C GLU A 188 19.29 14.45 18.82
N LYS A 189 18.68 13.29 19.11
CA LYS A 189 17.68 13.10 20.18
C LYS A 189 16.46 14.00 20.03
N THR A 190 16.09 14.28 18.78
CA THR A 190 14.89 15.03 18.40
C THR A 190 13.73 14.07 18.07
N PRO A 191 12.48 14.40 18.43
CA PRO A 191 11.32 13.63 18.01
C PRO A 191 11.02 13.85 16.52
N VAL A 192 10.31 12.90 15.90
CA VAL A 192 9.76 13.05 14.55
C VAL A 192 8.40 13.76 14.64
N GLU A 193 8.23 14.88 13.93
CA GLU A 193 7.02 15.69 13.94
C GLU A 193 5.95 15.18 12.94
N TRP A 194 5.41 13.99 13.21
CA TRP A 194 4.42 13.34 12.35
C TRP A 194 3.17 14.17 12.10
N HIS A 195 2.64 14.14 10.87
CA HIS A 195 1.37 14.75 10.53
C HIS A 195 0.21 13.84 10.93
N GLN A 196 -0.56 14.26 11.93
CA GLN A 196 -1.72 13.53 12.44
C GLN A 196 -2.83 13.42 11.37
N ILE A 197 -3.13 12.19 10.95
CA ILE A 197 -4.15 11.91 9.93
C ILE A 197 -5.55 11.87 10.54
N TYR A 198 -5.74 11.10 11.62
CA TYR A 198 -7.02 10.99 12.32
C TYR A 198 -7.08 12.02 13.47
N ARG A 199 -7.85 13.09 13.29
CA ARG A 199 -8.12 14.10 14.32
C ARG A 199 -9.63 14.25 14.53
N LEU A 200 -10.07 14.05 15.77
CA LEU A 200 -11.43 14.38 16.22
C LEU A 200 -11.46 15.82 16.79
N PRO A 201 -12.64 16.48 16.82
CA PRO A 201 -12.80 17.75 17.52
C PRO A 201 -12.45 17.62 19.01
N GLU A 202 -11.90 18.68 19.60
CA GLU A 202 -11.35 18.65 20.97
C GLU A 202 -12.40 18.44 22.07
N HIS A 203 -13.67 18.71 21.76
CA HIS A 203 -14.83 18.38 22.60
C HIS A 203 -15.27 16.91 22.47
N VAL A 204 -14.46 16.02 21.87
CA VAL A 204 -14.75 14.58 21.72
C VAL A 204 -13.72 13.74 22.49
N GLN A 205 -14.18 12.98 23.48
CA GLN A 205 -13.37 12.04 24.27
C GLN A 205 -13.37 10.63 23.67
N PHE A 206 -12.64 10.43 22.57
CA PHE A 206 -12.34 9.06 22.13
C PHE A 206 -11.34 8.37 23.08
N ARG A 207 -11.53 7.07 23.34
CA ARG A 207 -10.71 6.29 24.29
C ARG A 207 -10.38 4.92 23.72
N HIS A 208 -9.17 4.76 23.19
CA HIS A 208 -8.72 3.53 22.51
C HIS A 208 -8.83 2.29 23.42
N ASN A 209 -8.32 2.38 24.65
CA ASN A 209 -8.35 1.29 25.64
C ASN A 209 -9.73 0.64 25.86
N ARG A 210 -10.82 1.42 25.77
CA ARG A 210 -12.19 0.87 25.91
C ARG A 210 -12.65 0.10 24.68
N HIS A 211 -12.26 0.53 23.49
CA HIS A 211 -12.62 -0.14 22.24
C HIS A 211 -11.82 -1.44 22.08
N ILE A 212 -10.52 -1.40 22.38
CA ILE A 212 -9.67 -2.61 22.39
C ILE A 212 -10.14 -3.60 23.46
N SER A 213 -10.41 -3.15 24.69
CA SER A 213 -10.97 -4.02 25.75
C SER A 213 -12.35 -4.62 25.40
N ALA A 214 -13.06 -4.05 24.43
CA ALA A 214 -14.34 -4.56 23.91
C ALA A 214 -14.17 -5.48 22.69
N GLY A 215 -12.93 -5.78 22.26
CA GLY A 215 -12.66 -6.62 21.09
C GLY A 215 -12.90 -5.93 19.75
N VAL A 216 -12.80 -4.60 19.68
CA VAL A 216 -12.91 -3.86 18.41
C VAL A 216 -11.56 -3.84 17.71
N GLU A 217 -11.46 -4.58 16.61
CA GLU A 217 -10.27 -4.62 15.75
C GLU A 217 -9.87 -3.24 15.19
N CYS A 218 -8.56 -2.98 15.12
CA CYS A 218 -7.99 -1.72 14.64
C CYS A 218 -8.52 -1.32 13.24
N GLN A 219 -8.62 -2.31 12.35
CA GLN A 219 -9.03 -2.16 10.95
C GLN A 219 -10.48 -1.69 10.83
N ARG A 220 -11.35 -1.95 11.82
CA ARG A 220 -12.74 -1.49 11.81
C ARG A 220 -12.82 0.04 11.73
N CYS A 221 -11.92 0.71 12.45
CA CYS A 221 -11.80 2.16 12.47
C CYS A 221 -10.86 2.67 11.37
N HIS A 222 -9.63 2.13 11.29
CA HIS A 222 -8.55 2.71 10.49
C HIS A 222 -8.45 2.17 9.06
N GLY A 223 -9.20 1.12 8.70
CA GLY A 223 -9.07 0.40 7.43
C GLY A 223 -7.93 -0.64 7.44
N PRO A 224 -7.65 -1.30 6.31
CA PRO A 224 -6.59 -2.31 6.21
C PRO A 224 -5.21 -1.63 6.20
N ILE A 225 -4.76 -1.17 7.38
CA ILE A 225 -3.51 -0.42 7.57
C ILE A 225 -2.30 -1.27 7.15
N GLU A 226 -2.36 -2.58 7.36
CA GLU A 226 -1.42 -3.60 6.90
C GLU A 226 -1.30 -3.73 5.36
N GLU A 227 -2.15 -3.04 4.59
CA GLU A 227 -2.05 -2.94 3.13
C GLU A 227 -1.58 -1.55 2.65
N MET A 228 -1.38 -0.60 3.57
CA MET A 228 -1.07 0.81 3.25
C MET A 228 0.42 1.14 3.31
N ASP A 229 1.01 1.50 2.16
CA ASP A 229 2.33 2.12 2.10
C ASP A 229 2.32 3.57 2.59
N LYS A 230 1.23 4.31 2.35
CA LYS A 230 0.99 5.63 2.95
C LYS A 230 -0.39 5.64 3.60
N VAL A 231 -0.46 6.00 4.88
CA VAL A 231 -1.72 5.99 5.62
C VAL A 231 -2.62 7.13 5.15
N TYR A 232 -3.90 6.81 4.92
CA TYR A 232 -4.95 7.79 4.61
C TYR A 232 -6.22 7.48 5.42
N MET A 233 -7.11 8.47 5.50
CA MET A 233 -8.46 8.24 6.04
C MET A 233 -9.27 7.44 5.03
N THR A 234 -9.56 6.17 5.34
CA THR A 234 -10.43 5.35 4.50
C THR A 234 -11.84 5.95 4.44
N PRO A 235 -12.43 6.10 3.25
CA PRO A 235 -13.84 6.46 3.14
C PRO A 235 -14.72 5.35 3.74
N ASP A 236 -15.86 5.72 4.31
CA ASP A 236 -16.86 4.75 4.72
C ASP A 236 -17.67 4.28 3.50
N GLU A 237 -17.43 3.04 3.08
CA GLU A 237 -18.17 2.39 1.99
C GLU A 237 -19.59 1.95 2.41
N PHE A 238 -19.91 2.02 3.71
CA PHE A 238 -21.18 1.51 4.25
C PHE A 238 -22.41 2.35 3.86
N TRP A 239 -22.23 3.62 3.45
CA TRP A 239 -23.36 4.48 3.12
C TRP A 239 -23.90 4.26 1.70
N LYS A 240 -24.96 3.45 1.60
CA LYS A 240 -25.70 3.03 0.38
C LYS A 240 -26.06 4.15 -0.62
N TYR A 241 -26.06 5.42 -0.22
CA TYR A 241 -26.38 6.56 -1.08
C TYR A 241 -25.15 7.22 -1.74
N GLY A 242 -23.96 6.61 -1.66
CA GLY A 242 -22.81 6.99 -2.51
C GLY A 242 -22.12 8.30 -2.11
N VAL A 243 -22.27 8.73 -0.86
CA VAL A 243 -21.51 9.85 -0.28
C VAL A 243 -20.41 9.25 0.60
N PRO A 244 -19.12 9.28 0.20
CA PRO A 244 -18.05 8.70 1.00
C PRO A 244 -17.74 9.63 2.18
N VAL A 245 -18.37 9.39 3.33
CA VAL A 245 -17.98 10.07 4.58
C VAL A 245 -16.65 9.49 5.06
N LYS A 246 -15.61 10.31 5.12
CA LYS A 246 -14.32 9.88 5.68
C LYS A 246 -14.51 9.76 7.20
N LYS A 247 -14.32 8.56 7.76
CA LYS A 247 -14.50 8.26 9.19
C LYS A 247 -13.65 9.21 10.08
N PRO A 248 -14.00 9.46 11.36
CA PRO A 248 -15.10 8.91 12.15
C PRO A 248 -16.08 10.00 12.58
N GLU A 249 -17.17 10.20 11.83
CA GLU A 249 -18.22 11.16 12.17
C GLU A 249 -19.14 10.64 13.30
N MET A 250 -19.83 11.56 13.99
CA MET A 250 -20.76 11.26 15.09
C MET A 250 -21.81 10.20 14.69
N GLY A 251 -22.34 10.25 13.47
CA GLY A 251 -23.30 9.28 12.96
C GLY A 251 -22.75 7.85 12.87
N TRP A 252 -21.48 7.70 12.47
CA TRP A 252 -20.80 6.41 12.41
C TRP A 252 -20.59 5.83 13.81
N CYS A 253 -20.08 6.64 14.74
CA CYS A 253 -19.88 6.26 16.15
C CYS A 253 -21.19 5.80 16.82
N ILE A 254 -22.27 6.58 16.68
CA ILE A 254 -23.58 6.24 17.25
C ILE A 254 -24.15 4.96 16.62
N ASN A 255 -23.99 4.76 15.32
CA ASN A 255 -24.47 3.54 14.65
C ASN A 255 -23.70 2.31 15.16
N CYS A 256 -22.38 2.38 15.20
CA CYS A 256 -21.53 1.33 15.76
C CYS A 256 -21.90 1.01 17.21
N HIS A 257 -22.10 2.02 18.07
CA HIS A 257 -22.50 1.80 19.46
C HIS A 257 -23.88 1.14 19.57
N ARG A 258 -24.87 1.56 18.77
CA ARG A 258 -26.21 0.94 18.75
C ARG A 258 -26.19 -0.53 18.32
N GLN A 259 -25.33 -0.90 17.37
CA GLN A 259 -25.17 -2.29 16.94
C GLN A 259 -24.56 -3.20 18.02
N ASN A 260 -23.86 -2.63 18.99
CA ASN A 260 -23.11 -3.34 20.04
C ASN A 260 -23.64 -3.06 21.46
N ASP A 261 -24.87 -2.56 21.58
CA ASP A 261 -25.52 -2.18 22.86
C ASP A 261 -24.65 -1.29 23.79
N ALA A 262 -23.86 -0.40 23.18
CA ALA A 262 -22.92 0.47 23.88
C ALA A 262 -23.52 1.86 24.18
N GLN A 263 -22.94 2.53 25.18
CA GLN A 263 -23.37 3.85 25.65
C GLN A 263 -23.33 4.91 24.53
N ILE A 264 -24.47 5.56 24.26
CA ILE A 264 -24.62 6.66 23.29
C ILE A 264 -24.98 8.01 23.94
N ASP A 265 -24.89 8.10 25.27
CA ASP A 265 -25.06 9.35 26.02
C ASP A 265 -24.06 10.41 25.53
N CYS A 266 -24.52 11.65 25.38
CA CYS A 266 -23.69 12.80 25.00
C CYS A 266 -22.46 12.94 25.91
N VAL A 267 -22.59 12.80 27.23
CA VAL A 267 -21.45 12.89 28.18
C VAL A 267 -20.61 11.60 28.24
N ARG A 268 -21.06 10.54 27.54
CA ARG A 268 -20.25 9.44 26.96
C ARG A 268 -19.07 9.93 26.14
N CYS A 269 -19.36 10.84 25.21
CA CYS A 269 -18.50 11.16 24.08
C CYS A 269 -17.95 12.59 24.13
N HIS A 270 -18.58 13.47 24.90
CA HIS A 270 -18.28 14.89 24.95
C HIS A 270 -18.03 15.38 26.39
N TYR A 271 -17.38 16.54 26.51
CA TYR A 271 -17.30 17.32 27.75
C TYR A 271 -18.50 18.27 27.86
#